data_AF-A0A7V7ZMQ5-F1
#
_entry.id   AF-A0A7V7ZMQ5-F1
#
_cell.length_a   1.000
_cell.length_b   1.000
_cell.length_c   1.000
_cell.angle_alpha   90.00
_cell.angle_beta   90.00
_cell.angle_gamma   90.00
#
_symmetry.space_group_name_H-M   'P 1'
#
loop_
_entity.id
_entity.type
_entity.pdbx_description
1 polymer ?
#
loop_
_entity_poly.entity_id
_entity_poly.type
_entity_poly.pdbx_seq_one_letter_code
_entity_poly.pdbx_strand_id
1 'polypeptide(L)'
;MSTPEMLSERTAIQAQLTFENRLRGGSAGFFAIAGLSLLNSIIMLFGANFDFAIGLAITQVVEGAAMGFSDHLSGSALALLKIVEVLLNLGIVAMFAAFGWLVRRDHAWAFIVGMGIYAVDTLIFVLAGFWLGVALHVFVLFVLFQGLQALYALRDIPTA
;
A
#
# COMPACT_ATOMS: atom_id res chain seq x y z
N MET A 1 -35.98 10.80 -26.51
CA MET A 1 -34.67 10.12 -26.64
C MET A 1 -34.83 8.95 -27.59
N SER A 2 -33.99 8.86 -28.61
CA SER A 2 -34.03 7.74 -29.57
C SER A 2 -33.30 6.51 -29.00
N THR A 3 -33.63 5.29 -29.45
CA THR A 3 -32.94 4.05 -29.00
C THR A 3 -31.41 4.12 -29.08
N PRO A 4 -30.80 4.69 -30.16
CA PRO A 4 -29.35 4.89 -30.24
C PRO A 4 -28.78 5.82 -29.16
N GLU A 5 -29.52 6.87 -28.80
CA GLU A 5 -29.13 7.87 -27.82
C GLU A 5 -29.09 7.29 -26.40
N MET A 6 -30.09 6.48 -26.02
CA MET A 6 -30.11 5.77 -24.74
C MET A 6 -28.98 4.73 -24.61
N LEU A 7 -28.62 4.06 -25.71
CA LEU A 7 -27.51 3.09 -25.71
C LEU A 7 -26.16 3.81 -25.51
N SER A 8 -25.96 4.95 -26.16
CA SER A 8 -24.78 5.79 -25.99
C SER A 8 -24.62 6.27 -24.55
N GLU A 9 -25.70 6.75 -23.93
CA GLU A 9 -25.70 7.21 -22.54
C GLU A 9 -25.35 6.08 -21.56
N ARG A 10 -25.94 4.89 -21.74
CA ARG A 10 -25.62 3.71 -20.92
C ARG A 10 -24.15 3.30 -21.04
N THR A 11 -23.57 3.36 -22.24
CA THR A 11 -22.16 3.04 -22.44
C THR A 11 -21.24 4.05 -21.73
N ALA A 12 -21.58 5.34 -21.77
CA ALA A 12 -20.82 6.37 -21.06
C ALA A 12 -20.87 6.18 -19.54
N ILE A 13 -22.06 5.92 -18.97
CA ILE A 13 -22.24 5.65 -17.54
C ILE A 13 -21.44 4.39 -17.13
N GLN A 14 -21.50 3.33 -17.92
CA GLN A 14 -20.78 2.09 -17.62
C GLN A 14 -19.25 2.29 -17.63
N ALA A 15 -18.74 3.11 -18.56
CA ALA A 15 -17.33 3.46 -18.61
C ALA A 15 -16.90 4.24 -17.36
N GLN A 16 -17.68 5.25 -16.96
CA GLN A 16 -17.42 6.03 -15.75
C GLN A 16 -17.40 5.13 -14.49
N LEU A 17 -18.42 4.28 -14.31
CA LEU A 17 -18.49 3.34 -13.18
C LEU A 17 -17.28 2.39 -13.14
N THR A 18 -16.80 1.97 -14.31
CA THR A 18 -15.62 1.11 -14.40
C THR A 18 -14.36 1.82 -13.90
N PHE A 19 -14.17 3.09 -14.26
CA PHE A 19 -13.04 3.88 -13.76
C PHE A 19 -13.18 4.18 -12.27
N GLU A 20 -14.37 4.54 -11.78
CA GLU A 20 -14.60 4.73 -10.33
C GLU A 20 -14.27 3.47 -9.53
N ASN A 21 -14.66 2.29 -10.01
CA ASN A 21 -14.34 1.03 -9.37
C ASN A 21 -12.83 0.74 -9.35
N ARG A 22 -12.12 1.05 -10.45
CA ARG A 22 -10.65 0.90 -10.50
C ARG A 22 -9.94 1.89 -9.56
N LEU A 23 -10.40 3.14 -9.49
CA LEU A 23 -9.89 4.12 -8.53
C LEU A 23 -10.11 3.67 -7.09
N ARG A 24 -11.30 3.14 -6.79
CA ARG A 24 -11.61 2.54 -5.48
C ARG A 24 -10.71 1.35 -5.18
N GLY A 25 -10.44 0.50 -6.16
CA GLY A 25 -9.49 -0.61 -6.06
C GLY A 25 -8.08 -0.15 -5.72
N GLY A 26 -7.53 0.84 -6.44
CA GLY A 26 -6.23 1.42 -6.14
C GLY A 26 -6.16 2.04 -4.74
N SER A 27 -7.18 2.79 -4.35
CA SER A 27 -7.30 3.33 -2.99
C SER A 27 -7.34 2.22 -1.93
N ALA A 28 -8.11 1.15 -2.16
CA ALA A 28 -8.17 -0.01 -1.30
C ALA A 28 -6.82 -0.73 -1.21
N GLY A 29 -6.03 -0.75 -2.29
CA GLY A 29 -4.66 -1.26 -2.29
C GLY A 29 -3.77 -0.57 -1.25
N PHE A 30 -3.85 0.76 -1.13
CA PHE A 30 -3.12 1.49 -0.08
C PHE A 30 -3.57 1.14 1.34
N PHE A 31 -4.88 0.99 1.56
CA PHE A 31 -5.40 0.55 2.86
C PHE A 31 -5.04 -0.90 3.16
N ALA A 32 -4.95 -1.76 2.15
CA ALA A 32 -4.49 -3.13 2.31
C ALA A 32 -3.02 -3.17 2.76
N ILE A 33 -2.14 -2.36 2.14
CA ILE A 33 -0.74 -2.22 2.59
C ILE A 33 -0.70 -1.81 4.07
N ALA A 34 -1.43 -0.75 4.44
CA ALA A 34 -1.46 -0.25 5.81
C ALA A 34 -2.02 -1.30 6.80
N GLY A 35 -3.13 -1.94 6.46
CA GLY A 35 -3.79 -2.94 7.30
C GLY A 35 -2.96 -4.22 7.48
N LEU A 36 -2.36 -4.71 6.40
CA LEU A 36 -1.49 -5.90 6.46
C LEU A 36 -0.19 -5.61 7.22
N SER A 37 0.38 -4.41 7.09
CA SER A 37 1.53 -3.99 7.88
C SER A 37 1.21 -3.92 9.38
N LEU A 38 0.06 -3.33 9.73
CA LEU A 38 -0.40 -3.27 11.11
C LEU A 38 -0.66 -4.67 11.69
N LEU A 39 -1.35 -5.53 10.91
CA LEU A 39 -1.62 -6.90 11.31
C LEU A 39 -0.32 -7.67 11.55
N ASN A 40 0.68 -7.50 10.67
CA ASN A 40 1.98 -8.14 10.82
C ASN A 40 2.64 -7.79 12.15
N SER A 41 2.65 -6.51 12.53
CA SER A 41 3.23 -6.07 13.80
C SER A 41 2.47 -6.58 15.03
N ILE A 42 1.15 -6.72 14.94
CA ILE A 42 0.36 -7.33 16.00
C ILE A 42 0.73 -8.81 16.15
N ILE A 43 0.83 -9.56 15.05
CA ILE A 43 1.19 -10.99 15.08
C ILE A 43 2.56 -11.19 15.72
N MET A 44 3.55 -10.37 15.37
CA MET A 44 4.90 -10.43 15.93
C MET A 44 4.92 -10.09 17.42
N LEU A 45 4.11 -9.13 17.86
CA LEU A 45 3.96 -8.80 19.28
C LEU A 45 3.47 -10.00 20.13
N PHE A 46 2.65 -10.88 19.56
CA PHE A 46 2.17 -12.09 20.23
C PHE A 46 3.13 -13.29 20.12
N GLY A 47 4.35 -13.08 19.58
CA GLY A 47 5.40 -14.10 19.52
C GLY A 47 5.16 -15.18 18.45
N ALA A 48 4.28 -14.92 17.50
CA ALA A 48 4.04 -15.83 16.38
C ALA A 48 5.07 -15.58 15.28
N ASN A 49 6.06 -16.48 15.18
CA ASN A 49 7.09 -16.49 14.13
C ASN A 49 6.55 -17.11 12.83
N PHE A 50 5.46 -16.56 12.29
CA PHE A 50 5.11 -16.93 10.93
C PHE A 50 6.08 -16.21 9.99
N ASP A 51 6.69 -16.94 9.05
CA ASP A 51 7.37 -16.38 7.87
C ASP A 51 6.34 -15.72 6.91
N PHE A 52 5.36 -15.00 7.47
CA PHE A 52 4.23 -14.45 6.76
C PHE A 52 4.70 -13.22 6.00
N ALA A 53 5.21 -13.44 4.79
CA ALA A 53 5.72 -12.45 3.84
C ALA A 53 4.60 -11.56 3.25
N ILE A 54 3.66 -11.09 4.09
CA ILE A 54 2.53 -10.22 3.74
C ILE A 54 2.68 -8.82 4.37
N GLY A 55 3.78 -8.58 5.10
CA GLY A 55 4.21 -7.23 5.52
C GLY A 55 5.08 -6.51 4.49
N LEU A 56 5.47 -5.28 4.81
CA LEU A 56 6.48 -4.54 4.04
C LEU A 56 7.88 -5.14 4.25
N ALA A 57 8.74 -5.05 3.24
CA ALA A 57 10.11 -5.52 3.35
C ALA A 57 10.91 -4.67 4.34
N ILE A 58 10.70 -3.36 4.32
CA ILE A 58 11.42 -2.40 5.17
C ILE A 58 11.15 -2.65 6.66
N THR A 59 9.95 -3.11 7.03
CA THR A 59 9.64 -3.44 8.42
C THR A 59 10.47 -4.63 8.90
N GLN A 60 10.69 -5.63 8.04
CA GLN A 60 11.54 -6.78 8.36
C GLN A 60 13.01 -6.41 8.47
N VAL A 61 13.49 -5.47 7.64
CA VAL A 61 14.86 -4.94 7.75
C VAL A 61 15.06 -4.19 9.06
N VAL A 62 14.10 -3.34 9.46
CA VAL A 62 14.16 -2.59 10.73
C VAL A 62 14.18 -3.54 11.92
N GLU A 63 13.33 -4.55 11.91
CA GLU A 63 13.25 -5.56 12.98
C GLU A 63 14.50 -6.43 13.03
N GLY A 64 15.00 -6.89 11.87
CA GLY A 64 16.26 -7.63 11.78
C GLY A 64 17.46 -6.84 12.32
N ALA A 65 17.53 -5.54 12.00
CA ALA A 65 18.54 -4.66 12.58
C ALA A 65 18.34 -4.50 14.09
N ALA A 66 17.12 -4.28 14.56
CA ALA A 66 16.81 -4.12 15.97
C ALA A 66 17.19 -5.37 16.79
N MET A 67 16.91 -6.56 16.28
CA MET A 67 17.34 -7.83 16.89
C MET A 67 18.87 -7.91 16.98
N GLY A 68 19.59 -7.60 15.91
CA GLY A 68 21.07 -7.60 15.90
C GLY A 68 21.70 -6.63 16.91
N PHE A 69 21.06 -5.48 17.17
CA PHE A 69 21.50 -4.56 18.23
C PHE A 69 21.03 -4.98 19.62
N SER A 70 19.89 -5.66 19.73
CA SER A 70 19.29 -6.03 21.01
C SER A 70 20.17 -6.95 21.86
N ASP A 71 20.96 -7.81 21.22
CA ASP A 71 21.90 -8.73 21.90
C ASP A 71 23.01 -7.98 22.66
N HIS A 72 23.26 -6.72 22.31
CA HIS A 72 24.28 -5.87 22.92
C HIS A 72 23.71 -4.78 23.82
N LEU A 73 22.38 -4.70 23.96
CA LEU A 73 21.69 -3.65 24.69
C LEU A 73 20.88 -4.25 25.86
N SER A 74 20.88 -3.57 27.01
CA SER A 74 20.06 -3.97 28.15
C SER A 74 19.42 -2.76 28.82
N GLY A 75 18.40 -3.01 29.65
CA GLY A 75 17.71 -1.97 30.41
C GLY A 75 17.00 -0.94 29.53
N SER A 76 17.21 0.35 29.83
CA SER A 76 16.52 1.48 29.19
C SER A 76 16.85 1.63 27.70
N ALA A 77 18.06 1.25 27.28
CA ALA A 77 18.46 1.34 25.87
C ALA A 77 17.66 0.40 24.96
N LEU A 78 17.43 -0.84 25.42
CA LEU A 78 16.58 -1.81 24.72
C LEU A 78 15.12 -1.33 24.64
N ALA A 79 14.61 -0.72 25.72
CA ALA A 79 13.25 -0.16 25.73
C ALA A 79 13.10 0.97 24.71
N LEU A 80 14.08 1.88 24.61
CA LEU A 80 14.08 2.96 23.62
C LEU A 80 14.09 2.42 22.18
N LEU A 81 14.91 1.41 21.89
CA LEU A 81 14.96 0.78 20.56
C LEU A 81 13.59 0.24 20.12
N LYS A 82 12.91 -0.51 21.00
CA LYS A 82 11.57 -1.05 20.74
C LYS A 82 10.52 0.04 20.53
N ILE A 83 10.60 1.15 21.26
CA ILE A 83 9.69 2.29 21.07
C ILE A 83 9.90 2.90 19.67
N VAL A 84 11.16 3.12 19.27
CA VAL A 84 11.49 3.67 17.95
C VAL A 84 10.97 2.76 16.83
N GLU A 85 11.17 1.45 16.95
CA GLU A 85 10.67 0.45 16.00
C GLU A 85 9.15 0.54 15.81
N VAL A 86 8.40 0.54 16.91
CA VAL A 86 6.93 0.65 16.88
C VAL A 86 6.48 1.96 16.25
N LEU A 87 7.14 3.08 16.59
CA LEU A 87 6.80 4.39 16.03
C LEU A 87 7.07 4.46 14.53
N LEU A 88 8.18 3.90 14.05
CA LEU A 88 8.49 3.84 12.63
C LEU A 88 7.43 3.03 11.86
N ASN A 89 7.06 1.87 12.39
CA ASN A 89 6.05 1.03 11.78
C ASN A 89 4.67 1.72 11.74
N LEU A 90 4.23 2.34 12.83
CA LEU A 90 2.99 3.12 12.87
C LEU A 90 3.03 4.31 11.90
N GLY A 91 4.20 4.96 11.75
CA GLY A 91 4.39 6.03 10.77
C GLY A 91 4.18 5.56 9.34
N ILE A 92 4.70 4.38 8.99
CA ILE A 92 4.52 3.78 7.66
C ILE A 92 3.05 3.40 7.40
N VAL A 93 2.39 2.77 8.39
CA VAL A 93 0.95 2.45 8.32
C VAL A 93 0.14 3.72 8.09
N ALA A 94 0.39 4.78 8.86
CA ALA A 94 -0.29 6.05 8.74
C ALA A 94 -0.05 6.71 7.37
N MET A 95 1.19 6.64 6.86
CA MET A 95 1.55 7.19 5.55
C MET A 95 0.78 6.52 4.41
N PHE A 96 0.75 5.18 4.35
CA PHE A 96 0.00 4.48 3.31
C PHE A 96 -1.52 4.67 3.45
N ALA A 97 -2.04 4.70 4.68
CA ALA A 97 -3.44 5.06 4.91
C ALA A 97 -3.77 6.48 4.42
N ALA A 98 -2.85 7.44 4.64
CA ALA A 98 -2.98 8.81 4.15
C ALA A 98 -2.98 8.86 2.62
N PHE A 99 -2.12 8.11 1.93
CA PHE A 99 -2.18 8.01 0.45
C PHE A 99 -3.51 7.44 -0.02
N GLY A 100 -4.01 6.37 0.61
CA GLY A 100 -5.31 5.79 0.31
C GLY A 100 -6.47 6.79 0.45
N TRP A 101 -6.40 7.67 1.45
CA TRP A 101 -7.35 8.77 1.64
C TRP A 101 -7.18 9.88 0.60
N LEU A 102 -5.93 10.25 0.29
CA LEU A 102 -5.60 11.38 -0.57
C LEU A 102 -5.98 11.11 -2.03
N VAL A 103 -5.80 9.89 -2.53
CA VAL A 103 -6.20 9.53 -3.90
C VAL A 103 -7.72 9.55 -4.12
N ARG A 104 -8.52 9.36 -3.05
CA ARG A 104 -9.98 9.55 -3.11
C ARG A 104 -10.40 11.02 -3.22
N ARG A 105 -9.47 11.94 -2.97
CA ARG A 105 -9.65 13.40 -3.08
C ARG A 105 -8.95 13.98 -4.30
N ASP A 106 -8.77 13.15 -5.32
CA ASP A 106 -8.18 13.57 -6.59
C ASP A 106 -6.74 14.10 -6.49
N HIS A 107 -5.92 13.51 -5.63
CA HIS A 107 -4.50 13.83 -5.56
C HIS A 107 -3.64 12.73 -6.19
N ALA A 108 -3.47 12.78 -7.52
CA ALA A 108 -2.70 11.79 -8.29
C ALA A 108 -1.25 11.60 -7.82
N TRP A 109 -0.64 12.63 -7.22
CA TRP A 109 0.73 12.54 -6.72
C TRP A 109 0.89 11.46 -5.63
N ALA A 110 -0.16 11.18 -4.84
CA ALA A 110 -0.12 10.14 -3.82
C ALA A 110 0.03 8.74 -4.42
N PHE A 111 -0.57 8.49 -5.59
CA PHE A 111 -0.30 7.25 -6.33
C PHE A 111 1.15 7.15 -6.74
N ILE A 112 1.71 8.21 -7.33
CA ILE A 112 3.09 8.20 -7.86
C ILE A 112 4.10 7.99 -6.73
N VAL A 113 4.00 8.79 -5.67
CA VAL A 113 4.90 8.69 -4.51
C VAL A 113 4.73 7.35 -3.80
N GLY A 114 3.49 6.93 -3.54
CA GLY A 114 3.21 5.66 -2.88
C GLY A 114 3.71 4.46 -3.66
N MET A 115 3.49 4.42 -4.98
CA MET A 115 4.05 3.37 -5.85
C MET A 115 5.57 3.39 -5.87
N GLY A 116 6.20 4.57 -5.90
CA GLY A 116 7.66 4.70 -5.85
C GLY A 116 8.24 4.10 -4.57
N ILE A 117 7.69 4.47 -3.41
CA ILE A 117 8.10 3.90 -2.11
C ILE A 117 7.90 2.39 -2.08
N TYR A 118 6.73 1.92 -2.53
CA TYR A 118 6.39 0.49 -2.50
C TYR A 118 7.21 -0.34 -3.49
N ALA A 119 7.64 0.25 -4.62
CA ALA A 119 8.57 -0.39 -5.55
C ALA A 119 9.99 -0.51 -4.97
N VAL A 120 10.46 0.51 -4.24
CA VAL A 120 11.73 0.41 -3.50
C VAL A 120 11.65 -0.67 -2.45
N ASP A 121 10.53 -0.78 -1.73
CA ASP A 121 10.29 -1.86 -0.77
C ASP A 121 10.32 -3.25 -1.45
N THR A 122 9.74 -3.36 -2.64
CA THR A 122 9.80 -4.60 -3.46
C THR A 122 11.22 -5.02 -3.79
N LEU A 123 12.12 -4.06 -4.06
CA LEU A 123 13.52 -4.35 -4.39
C LEU A 123 14.23 -5.05 -3.23
N ILE A 124 13.88 -4.73 -1.98
CA ILE A 124 14.42 -5.41 -0.80
C ILE A 124 14.08 -6.90 -0.83
N PHE A 125 12.84 -7.26 -1.18
CA PHE A 125 12.45 -8.68 -1.33
C PHE A 125 13.19 -9.38 -2.47
N VAL A 126 13.44 -8.69 -3.58
CA VAL A 126 14.24 -9.22 -4.70
C VAL A 126 15.66 -9.53 -4.23
N LEU A 127 16.31 -8.59 -3.53
CA LEU A 127 17.66 -8.77 -3.00
C LEU A 127 17.75 -9.88 -1.96
N ALA A 128 16.70 -10.06 -1.16
CA ALA A 128 16.60 -11.11 -0.16
C ALA A 128 16.11 -12.47 -0.72
N GLY A 129 15.77 -12.56 -2.01
CA GLY A 129 15.34 -13.81 -2.65
C GLY A 129 13.92 -14.28 -2.30
N PHE A 130 13.09 -13.42 -1.71
CA PHE A 130 11.72 -13.76 -1.27
C PHE A 130 10.69 -13.54 -2.40
N TRP A 131 10.68 -14.46 -3.37
CA TRP A 131 9.87 -14.34 -4.60
C TRP A 131 8.35 -14.28 -4.37
N LEU A 132 7.82 -14.92 -3.33
CA LEU A 132 6.41 -14.81 -2.99
C LEU A 132 6.04 -13.37 -2.58
N GLY A 133 6.89 -12.74 -1.75
CA GLY A 133 6.75 -11.33 -1.36
C GLY A 133 6.81 -10.42 -2.58
N VAL A 134 7.76 -10.66 -3.50
CA VAL A 134 7.87 -9.93 -4.77
C VAL A 134 6.57 -10.03 -5.59
N ALA A 135 6.01 -11.23 -5.74
CA ALA A 135 4.78 -11.44 -6.51
C ALA A 135 3.59 -10.66 -5.92
N LEU A 136 3.42 -10.70 -4.59
CA LEU A 136 2.38 -9.94 -3.90
C LEU A 136 2.57 -8.43 -4.07
N HIS A 137 3.81 -7.95 -3.98
CA HIS A 137 4.11 -6.53 -4.16
C HIS A 137 3.86 -6.05 -5.60
N VAL A 138 4.28 -6.83 -6.60
CA VAL A 138 3.99 -6.53 -8.01
C VAL A 138 2.48 -6.52 -8.28
N PHE A 139 1.73 -7.45 -7.68
CA PHE A 139 0.27 -7.45 -7.78
C PHE A 139 -0.34 -6.17 -7.22
N VAL A 140 0.08 -5.74 -6.02
CA VAL A 140 -0.41 -4.50 -5.42
C VAL A 140 0.00 -3.29 -6.26
N LEU A 141 1.25 -3.21 -6.75
CA LEU A 141 1.68 -2.15 -7.68
C LEU A 141 0.81 -2.08 -8.93
N PHE A 142 0.43 -3.23 -9.49
CA PHE A 142 -0.46 -3.30 -10.63
C PHE A 142 -1.86 -2.75 -10.31
N VAL A 143 -2.42 -3.09 -9.15
CA VAL A 143 -3.71 -2.52 -8.68
C VAL A 143 -3.61 -1.00 -8.47
N LEU A 144 -2.52 -0.51 -7.89
CA LEU A 144 -2.28 0.94 -7.72
C LEU A 144 -2.17 1.65 -9.08
N PHE A 145 -1.46 1.05 -10.04
CA PHE A 145 -1.31 1.59 -11.38
C PHE A 145 -2.65 1.70 -12.12
N GLN A 146 -3.50 0.67 -12.03
CA GLN A 146 -4.86 0.74 -12.59
C GLN A 146 -5.68 1.86 -11.94
N GLY A 147 -5.52 2.08 -10.63
CA GLY A 147 -6.15 3.18 -9.91
C GLY A 147 -5.69 4.55 -10.42
N LEU A 148 -4.39 4.73 -10.67
CA LEU A 148 -3.84 5.96 -11.23
C LEU A 148 -4.36 6.22 -12.65
N GLN A 149 -4.39 5.21 -13.51
CA GLN A 149 -4.93 5.35 -14.86
C GLN A 149 -6.41 5.75 -14.83
N ALA A 150 -7.18 5.12 -13.94
CA ALA A 150 -8.60 5.45 -13.75
C ALA A 150 -8.80 6.87 -13.22
N LEU A 151 -7.92 7.36 -12.34
CA LEU A 151 -7.98 8.72 -11.84
C LEU A 151 -7.83 9.74 -12.98
N TYR A 152 -6.82 9.56 -13.84
CA TYR A 152 -6.64 10.44 -14.99
C TYR A 152 -7.80 10.34 -15.97
N ALA A 153 -8.29 9.14 -16.26
CA ALA A 153 -9.45 8.95 -17.13
C ALA A 153 -10.70 9.68 -16.60
N LEU A 154 -10.94 9.67 -15.28
CA LEU A 154 -12.08 10.38 -14.67
C LEU A 154 -11.95 11.91 -14.74
N ARG A 155 -10.72 12.46 -14.71
CA ARG A 155 -10.48 13.91 -14.86
C ARG A 155 -10.79 14.41 -16.27
N ASP A 156 -10.63 13.55 -17.25
CA ASP A 156 -10.87 13.88 -18.66
C ASP A 156 -12.37 13.79 -19.04
N ILE A 157 -13.22 13.22 -18.17
CA ILE A 157 -14.67 13.21 -18.36
C ILE A 157 -15.21 14.59 -17.95
N PRO A 158 -15.86 15.35 -18.85
CA PRO A 158 -16.47 16.63 -18.50
C PRO A 158 -17.48 16.43 -17.37
N THR A 159 -17.30 17.13 -16.25
CA THR A 159 -18.32 17.20 -15.20
C THR A 159 -19.52 17.96 -15.76
N ALA A 160 -20.67 17.28 -15.83
CA ALA A 160 -21.94 17.87 -16.25
C ALA A 160 -22.38 19.03 -15.33
#